data_AF-X1EG87-F1
#
_entry.id   AF-X1EG87-F1
#
_cell.length_a   1.000
_cell.length_b   1.000
_cell.length_c   1.000
_cell.angle_alpha   90.00
_cell.angle_beta   90.00
_cell.angle_gamma   90.00
#
_symmetry.space_group_name_H-M   'P 1'
#
loop_
_entity.id
_entity.type
_entity.pdbx_description
1 polymer ?
#
loop_
_entity_poly.entity_id
_entity_poly.type
_entity_poly.pdbx_seq_one_letter_code
_entity_poly.pdbx_strand_id
1 'polypeptide(L)'
;VGNELIPITDPYQFLNGDVYIIETENNLWIWLGSKSFADEKFIGSWGAKKIEGQNKELKIETINQGFEPAEFKEQIAFEVVEGDTLGFLKSIDTKYEKDFRLLQIKENDEGEIIVAELPIKHKHFQSDDAFVLDAYNILYVWIGKDSQVKEKYEAGRITRLLEVERKRFPIIYVIEEENEPDGFRGLIYKLGLRDGMMELRRTVKKVDKKEGSTSKKWW
;
A
#
# COMPACT_ATOMS: atom_id res chain seq x y z
N VAL A 1 -1.80 10.22 5.01
CA VAL A 1 -0.92 9.14 5.51
C VAL A 1 0.12 9.77 6.43
N GLY A 2 0.04 9.52 7.74
CA GLY A 2 1.19 9.63 8.67
C GLY A 2 1.29 10.80 9.66
N ASN A 3 0.48 11.86 9.61
CA ASN A 3 0.73 13.06 10.44
C ASN A 3 -0.45 13.54 11.31
N GLU A 4 -1.53 12.77 11.40
CA GLU A 4 -2.72 13.15 12.18
C GLU A 4 -3.05 12.10 13.23
N LEU A 5 -3.43 12.56 14.42
CA LEU A 5 -3.93 11.69 15.49
C LEU A 5 -5.37 11.31 15.15
N ILE A 6 -5.61 10.01 15.03
CA ILE A 6 -6.94 9.48 14.71
C ILE A 6 -7.60 9.10 16.04
N PRO A 7 -8.75 9.70 16.41
CA PRO A 7 -9.46 9.30 17.61
C PRO A 7 -10.01 7.90 17.45
N ILE A 8 -9.88 7.08 18.50
CA ILE A 8 -10.48 5.75 18.62
C ILE A 8 -11.62 5.79 19.63
N THR A 9 -12.64 4.97 19.43
CA THR A 9 -13.84 4.92 20.28
C THR A 9 -13.91 3.63 21.08
N ASP A 10 -14.56 3.67 22.24
CA ASP A 10 -14.84 2.50 23.06
C ASP A 10 -15.78 1.50 22.33
N PRO A 11 -15.56 0.17 22.41
CA PRO A 11 -14.47 -0.51 23.13
C PRO A 11 -13.11 -0.34 22.44
N TYR A 12 -12.07 -0.02 23.21
CA TYR A 12 -10.74 0.24 22.68
C TYR A 12 -10.03 -1.06 22.24
N GLN A 13 -9.61 -1.10 20.98
CA GLN A 13 -8.82 -2.18 20.41
C GLN A 13 -7.48 -1.64 19.89
N PHE A 14 -6.38 -2.15 20.44
CA PHE A 14 -5.02 -1.76 20.06
C PHE A 14 -4.41 -2.84 19.17
N LEU A 15 -4.00 -2.45 17.96
CA LEU A 15 -3.24 -3.31 17.08
C LEU A 15 -1.81 -3.45 17.61
N ASN A 16 -1.32 -4.68 17.70
CA ASN A 16 0.04 -4.94 18.18
C ASN A 16 1.15 -4.39 17.25
N GLY A 17 0.81 -3.98 16.02
CA GLY A 17 1.68 -3.28 15.09
C GLY A 17 1.69 -1.76 15.21
N ASP A 18 0.81 -1.16 16.01
CA ASP A 18 0.63 0.29 16.06
C ASP A 18 1.18 0.95 17.34
N VAL A 19 1.12 2.28 17.38
CA VAL A 19 1.43 3.13 18.53
C VAL A 19 0.23 4.00 18.86
N TYR A 20 -0.15 4.06 20.14
CA TYR A 20 -1.30 4.82 20.62
C TYR A 20 -0.87 5.88 21.64
N ILE A 21 -1.58 7.00 21.66
CA ILE A 21 -1.45 8.05 22.67
C ILE A 21 -2.73 8.08 23.49
N ILE A 22 -2.62 8.00 24.82
CA ILE A 22 -3.75 7.97 25.74
C ILE A 22 -3.58 9.10 26.75
N GLU A 23 -4.48 10.07 26.73
CA GLU A 23 -4.54 11.15 27.71
C GLU A 23 -5.47 10.74 28.85
N THR A 24 -4.96 10.76 30.09
CA THR A 24 -5.73 10.59 31.32
C THR A 24 -5.54 11.83 32.20
N GLU A 25 -6.13 11.88 33.40
CA GLU A 25 -6.18 13.10 34.22
C GLU A 25 -4.81 13.79 34.41
N ASN A 26 -3.74 13.03 34.64
CA ASN A 26 -2.40 13.58 34.91
C ASN A 26 -1.30 13.02 33.99
N ASN A 27 -1.63 12.10 33.09
CA ASN A 27 -0.66 11.36 32.32
C ASN A 27 -1.00 11.36 30.84
N LEU A 28 0.04 11.35 30.02
CA LEU A 28 -0.03 11.13 28.59
C LEU A 28 0.78 9.89 28.25
N TRP A 29 0.10 8.78 28.11
CA TRP A 29 0.70 7.49 27.86
C TRP A 29 0.96 7.29 26.37
N ILE A 30 2.16 6.82 26.03
CA ILE A 30 2.50 6.34 24.69
C ILE A 30 2.58 4.82 24.78
N TRP A 31 1.57 4.12 24.28
CA TRP A 31 1.58 2.66 24.23
C TRP A 31 2.23 2.18 22.93
N LEU A 32 3.23 1.33 23.04
CA LEU A 32 4.01 0.79 21.92
C LEU A 32 3.64 -0.68 21.68
N GLY A 33 3.02 -0.95 20.52
CA GLY A 33 2.76 -2.31 20.07
C GLY A 33 4.05 -3.10 19.90
N SER A 34 4.02 -4.39 20.22
CA SER A 34 5.18 -5.30 20.13
C SER A 34 5.76 -5.44 18.71
N LYS A 35 4.95 -5.19 17.67
CA LYS A 35 5.33 -5.20 16.25
C LYS A 35 5.45 -3.79 15.65
N SER A 36 5.32 -2.74 16.46
CA SER A 36 5.40 -1.35 15.98
C SER A 36 6.79 -0.95 15.50
N PHE A 37 6.81 -0.10 14.49
CA PHE A 37 8.00 0.24 13.73
C PHE A 37 8.56 1.63 14.13
N ALA A 38 9.80 1.92 13.75
CA ALA A 38 10.54 3.07 14.29
C ALA A 38 9.88 4.43 13.98
N ASP A 39 9.22 4.53 12.84
CA ASP A 39 8.44 5.67 12.40
C ASP A 39 7.20 5.91 13.24
N GLU A 40 6.45 4.85 13.55
CA GLU A 40 5.24 4.94 14.35
C GLU A 40 5.57 5.39 15.77
N LYS A 41 6.68 4.86 16.33
CA LYS A 41 7.22 5.30 17.62
C LYS A 41 7.62 6.77 17.59
N PHE A 42 8.23 7.22 16.49
CA PHE A 42 8.60 8.62 16.31
C PHE A 42 7.35 9.52 16.24
N ILE A 43 6.35 9.16 15.44
CA ILE A 43 5.09 9.91 15.30
C ILE A 43 4.37 9.98 16.65
N GLY A 44 4.24 8.86 17.37
CA GLY A 44 3.61 8.83 18.69
C GLY A 44 4.34 9.72 19.71
N SER A 45 5.67 9.67 19.74
CA SER A 45 6.48 10.52 20.61
C SER A 45 6.33 12.02 20.27
N TRP A 46 6.31 12.35 18.98
CA TRP A 46 6.12 13.72 18.51
C TRP A 46 4.71 14.24 18.84
N GLY A 47 3.68 13.42 18.60
CA GLY A 47 2.30 13.74 18.93
C GLY A 47 2.10 13.98 20.43
N ALA A 48 2.70 13.14 21.26
CA ALA A 48 2.63 13.29 22.71
C ALA A 48 3.29 14.59 23.18
N LYS A 49 4.46 14.93 22.63
CA LYS A 49 5.12 16.22 22.92
C LYS A 49 4.31 17.43 22.48
N LYS A 50 3.53 17.33 21.42
CA LYS A 50 2.62 18.39 20.97
C LYS A 50 1.48 18.61 21.97
N ILE A 51 0.88 17.54 22.51
CA ILE A 51 -0.20 17.61 23.51
C ILE A 51 0.33 18.14 24.85
N GLU A 52 1.46 17.63 25.35
CA GLU A 52 2.12 18.15 26.57
C GLU A 52 2.52 19.63 26.43
N GLY A 53 2.81 20.09 25.21
CA GLY A 53 3.02 21.50 24.91
C GLY A 53 1.80 22.39 25.21
N GLN A 54 0.60 21.84 25.11
CA GLN A 54 -0.67 22.53 25.36
C GLN A 54 -1.14 22.38 26.82
N ASN A 55 -0.86 21.24 27.45
CA ASN A 55 -1.09 21.00 28.86
C ASN A 55 0.18 20.51 29.55
N LYS A 56 0.86 21.43 30.26
CA LYS A 56 2.15 21.19 30.92
C LYS A 56 2.06 20.35 32.19
N GLU A 57 0.86 20.10 32.68
CA GLU A 57 0.63 19.25 33.86
C GLU A 57 0.70 17.77 33.50
N LEU A 58 0.52 17.41 32.22
CA LEU A 58 0.59 16.03 31.75
C LEU A 58 2.02 15.49 31.77
N LYS A 59 2.22 14.36 32.44
CA LYS A 59 3.46 13.61 32.41
C LYS A 59 3.45 12.60 31.26
N ILE A 60 4.41 12.69 30.35
CA ILE A 60 4.57 11.69 29.28
C ILE A 60 5.22 10.43 29.84
N GLU A 61 4.58 9.29 29.64
CA GLU A 61 5.11 7.98 29.99
C GLU A 61 4.99 7.01 28.80
N THR A 62 6.02 6.18 28.58
CA THR A 62 6.03 5.21 27.48
C THR A 62 5.87 3.79 28.02
N ILE A 63 4.94 3.05 27.44
CA ILE A 63 4.60 1.69 27.83
C ILE A 63 4.85 0.75 26.64
N ASN A 64 5.53 -0.37 26.87
CA ASN A 64 5.63 -1.44 25.90
C ASN A 64 4.49 -2.44 26.12
N GLN A 65 3.89 -2.94 25.04
CA GLN A 65 2.89 -4.02 25.09
C GLN A 65 3.36 -5.17 26.01
N GLY A 66 2.49 -5.59 26.92
CA GLY A 66 2.74 -6.65 27.90
C GLY A 66 3.48 -6.20 29.16
N PHE A 67 3.94 -4.95 29.21
CA PHE A 67 4.59 -4.34 30.37
C PHE A 67 3.79 -3.15 30.91
N GLU A 68 2.47 -3.17 30.72
CA GLU A 68 1.62 -2.08 31.18
C GLU A 68 1.55 -2.02 32.71
N PRO A 69 1.83 -0.85 33.33
CA PRO A 69 1.75 -0.67 34.78
C PRO A 69 0.30 -0.83 35.28
N ALA A 70 0.15 -1.21 36.55
CA ALA A 70 -1.16 -1.38 37.18
C ALA A 70 -2.00 -0.10 37.12
N GLU A 71 -1.39 1.06 37.40
CA GLU A 71 -2.03 2.37 37.32
C GLU A 71 -2.64 2.65 35.94
N PHE A 72 -1.93 2.29 34.86
CA PHE A 72 -2.46 2.44 33.50
C PHE A 72 -3.67 1.51 33.27
N LYS A 73 -3.59 0.26 33.70
CA LYS A 73 -4.69 -0.72 33.54
C LYS A 73 -5.94 -0.36 34.34
N GLU A 74 -5.81 0.40 35.42
CA GLU A 74 -6.94 0.91 36.20
C GLU A 74 -7.65 2.09 35.50
N GLN A 75 -6.93 2.84 34.65
CA GLN A 75 -7.44 4.03 33.96
C GLN A 75 -8.10 3.72 32.61
N ILE A 76 -7.74 2.61 31.96
CA ILE A 76 -8.26 2.25 30.63
C ILE A 76 -8.43 0.73 30.46
N ALA A 77 -9.58 0.34 29.91
CA ALA A 77 -9.84 -1.02 29.46
C ALA A 77 -9.65 -1.11 27.94
N PHE A 78 -8.81 -2.03 27.47
CA PHE A 78 -8.55 -2.24 26.05
C PHE A 78 -8.21 -3.70 25.75
N GLU A 79 -8.40 -4.12 24.51
CA GLU A 79 -7.96 -5.41 23.99
C GLU A 79 -6.81 -5.22 23.01
N VAL A 80 -5.84 -6.14 23.02
CA VAL A 80 -4.77 -6.16 22.01
C VAL A 80 -5.11 -7.16 20.91
N VAL A 81 -5.21 -6.67 19.68
CA VAL A 81 -5.54 -7.46 18.49
C VAL A 81 -4.30 -7.58 17.61
N GLU A 82 -4.13 -8.73 16.94
CA GLU A 82 -3.10 -8.85 15.91
C GLU A 82 -3.51 -8.04 14.68
N GLY A 83 -2.67 -7.09 14.29
CA GLY A 83 -2.93 -6.22 13.17
C GLY A 83 -1.94 -5.08 13.15
N ASP A 84 -2.04 -4.27 12.11
CA ASP A 84 -1.06 -3.22 11.87
C ASP A 84 -1.58 -2.19 10.87
N THR A 85 -1.32 -0.90 11.09
CA THR A 85 -1.54 0.14 10.10
C THR A 85 -0.29 0.39 9.25
N LEU A 86 -0.48 0.97 8.06
CA LEU A 86 0.63 1.23 7.14
C LEU A 86 1.53 2.38 7.65
N GLY A 87 2.71 2.02 8.18
CA GLY A 87 3.83 2.93 8.43
C GLY A 87 4.64 3.29 7.17
N PHE A 88 5.40 4.38 7.22
CA PHE A 88 6.27 4.88 6.13
C PHE A 88 7.68 4.27 6.10
N LEU A 89 8.18 3.71 7.20
CA LEU A 89 9.47 2.98 7.24
C LEU A 89 9.31 1.47 7.04
N LYS A 90 8.08 0.94 7.04
CA LYS A 90 7.84 -0.45 6.69
C LYS A 90 8.24 -0.66 5.24
N SER A 91 9.39 -1.29 5.03
CA SER A 91 9.79 -1.80 3.74
C SER A 91 8.82 -2.91 3.38
N ILE A 92 7.79 -2.59 2.58
CA ILE A 92 7.03 -3.64 1.91
C ILE A 92 8.04 -4.45 1.10
N ASP A 93 8.07 -5.77 1.32
CA ASP A 93 8.91 -6.69 0.56
C ASP A 93 8.69 -6.41 -0.94
N THR A 94 9.70 -5.85 -1.60
CA THR A 94 9.62 -5.37 -2.99
C THR A 94 9.84 -6.49 -4.00
N LYS A 95 9.81 -7.75 -3.54
CA LYS A 95 9.93 -8.94 -4.40
C LYS A 95 8.63 -9.19 -5.18
N TYR A 96 8.20 -8.22 -5.96
CA TYR A 96 7.25 -8.45 -7.04
C TYR A 96 8.02 -8.86 -8.28
N GLU A 97 7.54 -9.88 -9.00
CA GLU A 97 8.16 -10.26 -10.28
C GLU A 97 8.14 -9.10 -11.28
N LYS A 98 7.10 -8.24 -11.24
CA LYS A 98 6.95 -7.06 -12.07
C LYS A 98 6.50 -5.84 -11.28
N ASP A 99 7.14 -4.71 -11.55
CA ASP A 99 6.76 -3.43 -10.95
C ASP A 99 5.52 -2.85 -11.66
N PHE A 100 5.32 -3.18 -12.94
CA PHE A 100 4.20 -2.72 -13.76
C PHE A 100 3.64 -3.84 -14.63
N ARG A 101 2.32 -3.89 -14.82
CA ARG A 101 1.64 -4.83 -15.73
C ARG A 101 0.45 -4.14 -16.40
N LEU A 102 0.24 -4.36 -17.70
CA LEU A 102 -1.01 -4.02 -18.37
C LEU A 102 -1.73 -5.32 -18.72
N LEU A 103 -2.91 -5.53 -18.15
CA LEU A 103 -3.74 -6.69 -18.40
C LEU A 103 -4.91 -6.27 -19.28
N GLN A 104 -5.12 -6.96 -20.40
CA GLN A 104 -6.31 -6.88 -21.24
C GLN A 104 -7.28 -7.98 -20.82
N ILE A 105 -8.53 -7.62 -20.65
CA ILE A 105 -9.65 -8.50 -20.34
C ILE A 105 -10.62 -8.36 -21.51
N LYS A 106 -10.83 -9.47 -22.23
CA LYS A 106 -11.68 -9.49 -23.41
C LYS A 106 -12.50 -10.77 -23.51
N GLU A 107 -13.68 -10.68 -24.10
CA GLU A 107 -14.50 -11.83 -24.48
C GLU A 107 -14.08 -12.32 -25.88
N ASN A 108 -13.85 -13.63 -26.04
CA ASN A 108 -13.58 -14.22 -27.35
C ASN A 108 -14.88 -14.50 -28.11
N ASP A 109 -14.75 -14.94 -29.37
CA ASP A 109 -15.90 -15.28 -30.23
C ASP A 109 -16.78 -16.41 -29.67
N GLU A 110 -16.26 -17.21 -28.73
CA GLU A 110 -16.97 -18.30 -28.05
C GLU A 110 -17.69 -17.83 -26.77
N GLY A 111 -17.54 -16.56 -26.39
CA GLY A 111 -18.15 -15.96 -25.20
C GLY A 111 -17.39 -16.19 -23.89
N GLU A 112 -16.14 -16.65 -23.99
CA GLU A 112 -15.23 -16.90 -22.86
C GLU A 112 -14.35 -15.67 -22.59
N ILE A 113 -14.06 -15.43 -21.30
CA ILE A 113 -13.19 -14.32 -20.90
C ILE A 113 -11.72 -14.76 -20.94
N ILE A 114 -10.93 -13.98 -21.68
CA ILE A 114 -9.49 -14.14 -21.82
C ILE A 114 -8.78 -12.96 -21.14
N VAL A 115 -7.75 -13.29 -20.36
CA VAL A 115 -6.87 -12.31 -19.72
C VAL A 115 -5.48 -12.43 -20.33
N ALA A 116 -4.97 -11.35 -20.92
CA ALA A 116 -3.65 -11.32 -21.54
C ALA A 116 -2.81 -10.16 -20.99
N GLU A 117 -1.54 -10.41 -20.68
CA GLU A 117 -0.59 -9.36 -20.36
C GLU A 117 -0.02 -8.74 -21.65
N LEU A 118 -0.09 -7.41 -21.76
CA LEU A 118 0.37 -6.67 -22.92
C LEU A 118 1.48 -5.65 -22.55
N PRO A 119 2.32 -5.24 -23.51
CA PRO A 119 3.23 -4.12 -23.30
C PRO A 119 2.47 -2.83 -22.92
N ILE A 120 2.98 -2.05 -21.97
CA ILE A 120 2.31 -0.82 -21.54
C ILE A 120 2.42 0.25 -22.65
N LYS A 121 1.40 0.32 -23.50
CA LYS A 121 1.29 1.28 -24.61
C LYS A 121 -0.16 1.70 -24.79
N HIS A 122 -0.39 3.00 -24.95
CA HIS A 122 -1.74 3.54 -25.13
C HIS A 122 -2.47 2.90 -26.32
N LYS A 123 -1.75 2.55 -27.39
CA LYS A 123 -2.34 1.91 -28.57
C LYS A 123 -2.98 0.53 -28.32
N HIS A 124 -2.82 -0.05 -27.13
CA HIS A 124 -3.40 -1.34 -26.77
C HIS A 124 -4.77 -1.21 -26.12
N PHE A 125 -5.12 -0.03 -25.59
CA PHE A 125 -6.46 0.21 -25.08
C PHE A 125 -7.43 0.24 -26.27
N GLN A 126 -8.27 -0.79 -26.36
CA GLN A 126 -9.31 -0.94 -27.38
C GLN A 126 -10.68 -0.67 -26.74
N SER A 127 -11.59 -0.06 -27.51
CA SER A 127 -12.89 0.38 -27.01
C SER A 127 -13.83 -0.79 -26.63
N ASP A 128 -13.61 -1.96 -27.19
CA ASP A 128 -14.39 -3.19 -26.98
C ASP A 128 -13.93 -4.01 -25.77
N ASP A 129 -12.86 -3.62 -25.08
CA ASP A 129 -12.25 -4.39 -23.99
C ASP A 129 -12.17 -3.62 -22.67
N ALA A 130 -11.92 -4.33 -21.57
CA ALA A 130 -11.52 -3.75 -20.29
C ALA A 130 -10.03 -3.99 -20.01
N PHE A 131 -9.38 -3.07 -19.28
CA PHE A 131 -7.95 -3.17 -18.96
C PHE A 131 -7.68 -2.89 -17.49
N VAL A 132 -6.69 -3.58 -16.92
CA VAL A 132 -6.15 -3.27 -15.60
C VAL A 132 -4.66 -2.96 -15.75
N LEU A 133 -4.30 -1.70 -15.49
CA LEU A 133 -2.92 -1.26 -15.36
C LEU A 133 -2.52 -1.30 -13.88
N ASP A 134 -1.69 -2.28 -13.55
CA ASP A 134 -1.02 -2.38 -12.27
C ASP A 134 0.21 -1.46 -12.24
N ALA A 135 0.05 -0.30 -11.62
CA ALA A 135 1.06 0.75 -11.52
C ALA A 135 1.68 0.82 -10.11
N TYR A 136 2.08 -0.32 -9.56
CA TYR A 136 2.75 -0.48 -8.27
C TYR A 136 1.86 -0.18 -7.04
N ASN A 137 1.65 1.08 -6.70
CA ASN A 137 0.77 1.51 -5.58
C ASN A 137 -0.58 2.07 -6.06
N ILE A 138 -0.81 2.04 -7.38
CA ILE A 138 -2.05 2.50 -8.00
C ILE A 138 -2.49 1.43 -8.99
N LEU A 139 -3.76 1.07 -8.98
CA LEU A 139 -4.40 0.22 -9.98
C LEU A 139 -5.34 1.10 -10.80
N TYR A 140 -5.16 1.14 -12.12
CA TYR A 140 -6.10 1.80 -13.03
C TYR A 140 -6.92 0.75 -13.75
N VAL A 141 -8.24 0.80 -13.56
CA VAL A 141 -9.20 0.00 -14.29
C VAL A 141 -9.75 0.86 -15.40
N TRP A 142 -9.31 0.62 -16.63
CA TRP A 142 -9.80 1.34 -17.80
C TRP A 142 -10.91 0.54 -18.46
N ILE A 143 -12.04 1.19 -18.74
CA ILE A 143 -13.25 0.57 -19.26
C ILE A 143 -13.52 1.14 -20.66
N GLY A 144 -13.41 0.28 -21.68
CA GLY A 144 -13.78 0.64 -23.04
C GLY A 144 -15.28 0.91 -23.15
N LYS A 145 -15.67 1.87 -23.98
CA LYS A 145 -17.09 2.26 -24.10
C LYS A 145 -17.97 1.14 -24.65
N ASP A 146 -17.40 0.26 -25.47
CA ASP A 146 -18.06 -0.87 -26.11
C ASP A 146 -17.81 -2.21 -25.38
N SER A 147 -17.13 -2.17 -24.22
CA SER A 147 -16.81 -3.36 -23.42
C SER A 147 -18.04 -4.01 -22.79
N GLN A 148 -18.00 -5.33 -22.73
CA GLN A 148 -19.07 -6.20 -22.24
C GLN A 148 -19.12 -6.25 -20.71
N VAL A 149 -20.31 -6.55 -20.16
CA VAL A 149 -20.52 -6.61 -18.70
C VAL A 149 -19.61 -7.67 -18.04
N LYS A 150 -19.37 -8.79 -18.72
CA LYS A 150 -18.49 -9.86 -18.22
C LYS A 150 -17.04 -9.38 -18.07
N GLU A 151 -16.55 -8.59 -19.02
CA GLU A 151 -15.18 -8.04 -18.99
C GLU A 151 -15.01 -7.05 -17.84
N LYS A 152 -15.98 -6.16 -17.65
CA LYS A 152 -16.00 -5.20 -16.54
C LYS A 152 -15.99 -5.91 -15.18
N TYR A 153 -16.80 -6.97 -15.05
CA TYR A 153 -16.84 -7.79 -13.85
C TYR A 153 -15.50 -8.47 -13.58
N GLU A 154 -14.90 -9.08 -14.61
CA GLU A 154 -13.62 -9.77 -14.46
C GLU A 154 -12.46 -8.81 -14.18
N ALA A 155 -12.46 -7.62 -14.79
CA ALA A 155 -11.50 -6.55 -14.47
C ALA A 155 -11.56 -6.16 -12.98
N GLY A 156 -12.78 -6.07 -12.41
CA GLY A 156 -12.96 -5.86 -10.97
C GLY A 156 -12.40 -7.00 -10.12
N ARG A 157 -12.65 -8.26 -10.53
CA ARG A 157 -12.13 -9.45 -9.84
C ARG A 157 -10.60 -9.47 -9.84
N ILE A 158 -9.96 -9.23 -10.98
CA ILE A 158 -8.49 -9.15 -11.11
C ILE A 158 -7.92 -8.01 -10.29
N THR A 159 -8.56 -6.84 -10.30
CA THR A 159 -8.16 -5.69 -9.48
C THR A 159 -8.10 -6.05 -8.01
N ARG A 160 -9.11 -6.78 -7.50
CA ARG A 160 -9.11 -7.25 -6.10
C ARG A 160 -8.00 -8.25 -5.80
N LEU A 161 -7.67 -9.14 -6.74
CA LEU A 161 -6.54 -10.06 -6.59
C LEU A 161 -5.21 -9.31 -6.51
N LEU A 162 -5.01 -8.31 -7.38
CA LEU A 162 -3.81 -7.48 -7.39
C LEU A 162 -3.69 -6.63 -6.12
N GLU A 163 -4.80 -6.13 -5.59
CA GLU A 163 -4.84 -5.40 -4.32
C GLU A 163 -4.29 -6.24 -3.16
N VAL A 164 -4.72 -7.51 -3.09
CA VAL A 164 -4.22 -8.50 -2.10
C VAL A 164 -2.77 -8.86 -2.38
N GLU A 165 -2.40 -9.08 -3.64
CA GLU A 165 -1.02 -9.42 -4.03
C GLU A 165 -0.04 -8.31 -3.61
N ARG A 166 -0.39 -7.05 -3.88
CA ARG A 166 0.48 -5.89 -3.64
C ARG A 166 0.67 -5.56 -2.17
N LYS A 167 -0.15 -6.07 -1.24
CA LYS A 167 -0.04 -5.85 0.22
C LYS A 167 0.21 -4.39 0.63
N ARG A 168 -0.27 -3.44 -0.19
CA ARG A 168 0.08 -2.01 -0.13
C ARG A 168 -1.15 -1.11 -0.16
N PHE A 169 -2.34 -1.71 -0.07
CA PHE A 169 -3.61 -1.00 -0.20
C PHE A 169 -3.57 -0.03 -1.39
N PRO A 170 -3.32 -0.53 -2.61
CA PRO A 170 -3.16 0.34 -3.77
C PRO A 170 -4.42 1.19 -3.99
N ILE A 171 -4.21 2.43 -4.43
CA ILE A 171 -5.33 3.31 -4.80
C ILE A 171 -5.92 2.80 -6.10
N ILE A 172 -7.24 2.61 -6.14
CA ILE A 172 -7.94 2.13 -7.33
C ILE A 172 -8.61 3.30 -8.03
N TYR A 173 -8.32 3.51 -9.31
CA TYR A 173 -9.02 4.44 -10.18
C TYR A 173 -9.77 3.68 -11.27
N VAL A 174 -11.07 3.95 -11.39
CA VAL A 174 -11.86 3.51 -12.55
C VAL A 174 -11.87 4.66 -13.55
N ILE A 175 -11.50 4.37 -14.79
CA ILE A 175 -11.41 5.34 -15.88
C ILE A 175 -12.27 4.80 -17.02
N GLU A 176 -13.25 5.59 -17.44
CA GLU A 176 -14.03 5.28 -18.62
C GLU A 176 -13.36 5.89 -19.85
N GLU A 177 -13.42 5.19 -20.99
CA GLU A 177 -13.01 5.75 -22.27
C GLU A 177 -13.69 7.11 -22.51
N GLU A 178 -12.96 8.06 -23.12
CA GLU A 178 -13.38 9.46 -23.33
C GLU A 178 -13.48 10.31 -22.03
N ASN A 179 -13.40 9.70 -20.85
CA ASN A 179 -13.34 10.38 -19.53
C ASN A 179 -11.97 10.21 -18.84
N GLU A 180 -10.90 10.11 -19.64
CA GLU A 180 -9.54 9.96 -19.13
C GLU A 180 -9.05 11.25 -18.44
N PRO A 181 -8.52 11.18 -17.20
CA PRO A 181 -7.96 12.34 -16.54
C PRO A 181 -6.80 12.96 -17.33
N ASP A 182 -6.62 14.28 -17.17
CA ASP A 182 -5.48 14.98 -17.73
C ASP A 182 -4.16 14.31 -17.33
N GLY A 183 -3.35 14.01 -18.35
CA GLY A 183 -2.06 13.35 -18.16
C GLY A 183 -2.09 11.82 -18.11
N PHE A 184 -3.26 11.16 -18.17
CA PHE A 184 -3.35 9.69 -18.23
C PHE A 184 -2.51 9.12 -19.38
N ARG A 185 -2.64 9.67 -20.59
CA ARG A 185 -1.84 9.25 -21.75
C ARG A 185 -0.34 9.42 -21.52
N GLY A 186 0.05 10.51 -20.86
CA GLY A 186 1.45 10.79 -20.49
C GLY A 186 1.98 9.82 -19.44
N LEU A 187 1.14 9.39 -18.49
CA LEU A 187 1.45 8.35 -17.53
C LEU A 187 1.72 7.02 -18.24
N ILE A 188 0.83 6.56 -19.12
CA ILE A 188 1.02 5.31 -19.89
C ILE A 188 2.36 5.33 -20.63
N TYR A 189 2.68 6.44 -21.30
CA TYR A 189 3.96 6.59 -22.01
C TYR A 189 5.17 6.45 -21.07
N LYS A 190 5.16 7.14 -19.92
CA LYS A 190 6.25 7.08 -18.93
C LYS A 190 6.41 5.68 -18.34
N LEU A 191 5.29 5.02 -18.02
CA LEU A 191 5.30 3.65 -17.48
C LEU A 191 5.84 2.66 -18.51
N GLY A 192 5.44 2.75 -19.78
CA GLY A 192 5.97 1.91 -20.85
C GLY A 192 7.48 2.05 -21.05
N LEU A 193 8.02 3.28 -20.98
CA LEU A 193 9.48 3.51 -21.02
C LEU A 193 10.19 2.89 -19.81
N ARG A 194 9.62 3.05 -18.61
CA ARG A 194 10.22 2.53 -17.38
C ARG A 194 10.21 1.01 -17.34
N ASP A 195 9.11 0.39 -17.74
CA ASP A 195 8.97 -1.07 -17.81
C ASP A 195 9.99 -1.67 -18.78
N GLY A 196 10.08 -1.14 -19.99
CA GLY A 196 11.09 -1.56 -20.97
C GLY A 196 12.54 -1.40 -20.48
N MET A 197 12.85 -0.31 -19.78
CA MET A 197 14.18 -0.11 -19.18
C MET A 197 14.48 -1.13 -18.07
N MET A 198 13.48 -1.55 -17.29
CA MET A 198 13.67 -2.54 -16.22
C MET A 198 13.83 -3.95 -16.76
N GLU A 199 13.09 -4.32 -17.80
CA GLU A 199 13.31 -5.58 -18.51
C GLU A 199 14.72 -5.67 -19.11
N LEU A 200 15.23 -4.57 -19.68
CA LEU A 200 16.62 -4.51 -20.16
C LEU A 200 17.61 -4.72 -19.00
N ARG A 201 17.44 -4.02 -17.87
CA ARG A 201 18.31 -4.18 -16.68
C ARG A 201 18.27 -5.60 -16.11
N ARG A 202 17.10 -6.24 -16.07
CA ARG A 202 16.93 -7.63 -15.62
C ARG A 202 17.65 -8.60 -16.54
N THR A 203 17.57 -8.37 -17.84
CA THR A 203 18.26 -9.17 -18.87
C THR A 203 19.78 -9.06 -18.74
N VAL A 204 20.32 -7.84 -18.63
CA VAL A 204 21.75 -7.59 -18.42
C VAL A 204 22.26 -8.27 -17.14
N LYS A 205 21.56 -8.10 -16.01
CA LYS A 205 21.92 -8.77 -14.74
C LYS A 205 21.92 -10.30 -14.84
N LYS A 206 21.01 -10.89 -15.63
CA LYS A 206 20.99 -12.35 -15.87
C LYS A 206 22.19 -12.81 -16.71
N VAL A 207 22.67 -11.98 -17.63
CA VAL A 207 23.89 -12.24 -18.43
C VAL A 207 25.13 -12.15 -17.54
N ASP A 208 25.28 -11.08 -16.74
CA ASP A 208 26.40 -10.91 -15.81
C ASP A 208 26.50 -12.07 -14.79
N LYS A 209 25.35 -12.55 -14.31
CA LYS A 209 25.27 -13.68 -13.37
C LYS A 209 25.67 -15.02 -14.00
N LYS A 210 25.62 -15.13 -15.33
CA LYS A 210 26.12 -16.28 -16.09
C LYS A 210 27.61 -16.17 -16.44
N GLU A 211 28.17 -14.97 -16.53
CA GLU A 211 29.55 -14.73 -16.99
C GLU A 211 30.60 -14.56 -15.89
N GLY A 212 30.23 -14.37 -14.61
CA GLY A 212 31.24 -14.44 -13.55
C GLY A 212 30.84 -13.75 -12.24
N SER A 213 30.82 -14.53 -11.17
CA SER A 213 30.79 -14.00 -9.81
C SER A 213 32.19 -13.49 -9.44
N THR A 214 32.39 -12.17 -9.53
CA THR A 214 33.41 -11.50 -8.72
C THR A 214 32.73 -10.63 -7.67
N SER A 215 32.74 -11.18 -6.46
CA SER A 215 32.41 -10.57 -5.17
C SER A 215 32.78 -9.10 -5.05
N LYS A 216 31.86 -8.30 -4.50
CA LYS A 216 32.21 -7.18 -3.63
C LYS A 216 31.38 -7.26 -2.35
N LYS A 217 32.03 -7.61 -1.24
CA LYS A 217 31.54 -7.31 0.11
C LYS A 217 31.82 -5.83 0.42
N TRP A 218 30.85 -5.20 1.06
CA TRP A 218 31.06 -3.93 1.76
C TRP A 218 30.83 -4.17 3.24
N TRP A 219 31.60 -3.43 4.04
CA TRP A 219 31.73 -3.47 5.49
C TRP A 219 30.46 -3.00 6.19
#